data_AF-A0A945K140-F1
#
_entry.id   AF-A0A945K140-F1
#
_cell.length_a   1.000
_cell.length_b   1.000
_cell.length_c   1.000
_cell.angle_alpha   90.00
_cell.angle_beta   90.00
_cell.angle_gamma   90.00
#
_symmetry.space_group_name_H-M   'P 1'
#
loop_
_entity.id
_entity.type
_entity.pdbx_description
1 polymer ?
#
loop_
_entity_poly.entity_id
_entity_poly.type
_entity_poly.pdbx_seq_one_letter_code
_entity_poly.pdbx_strand_id
1 'polypeptide(L)'
;MKRLMGSVGAVLILAGMVCAEAPAGMVLYFESGDEVYLLLAEHAGSQRGWAGFGGGPRAGESVAETAAHKGEEESRGYFKRADLLAMIKDQSPIMDGDFASYFVKVNFAPAPAVMQHAVPEDNDAYLERSTFAWIPYSAVVPHLGQPIDRKKKHMIDAAYLPAGSETQWFWPIWLGNMQKAASAGSLPWQQQP
;
A
#
# COMPACT_ATOMS: atom_id res chain seq x y z
N MET A 1 67.37 25.28 -15.75
CA MET A 1 67.30 24.64 -14.42
C MET A 1 66.12 25.27 -13.68
N LYS A 2 65.09 24.62 -13.15
CA LYS A 2 64.67 23.23 -12.95
C LYS A 2 63.13 23.23 -13.07
N ARG A 3 62.56 22.17 -13.67
CA ARG A 3 61.12 21.87 -13.68
C ARG A 3 60.67 21.54 -12.26
N LEU A 4 59.48 21.99 -11.85
CA LEU A 4 58.71 21.31 -10.80
C LEU A 4 57.35 20.90 -11.40
N MET A 5 57.23 19.60 -11.64
CA MET A 5 55.96 18.90 -11.85
C MET A 5 55.25 18.83 -10.49
N GLY A 6 54.05 19.41 -10.41
CA GLY A 6 53.12 19.19 -9.31
C GLY A 6 51.94 18.37 -9.83
N SER A 7 51.93 17.08 -9.52
CA SER A 7 50.82 16.18 -9.80
C SER A 7 49.69 16.45 -8.83
N VAL A 8 48.58 17.04 -9.29
CA VAL A 8 47.33 17.10 -8.52
C VAL A 8 46.54 15.84 -8.85
N GLY A 9 46.58 14.85 -7.95
CA GLY A 9 45.69 13.70 -8.00
C GLY A 9 44.29 14.13 -7.59
N ALA A 10 43.36 14.16 -8.54
CA ALA A 10 41.94 14.33 -8.24
C ALA A 10 41.36 12.97 -7.84
N VAL A 11 41.14 12.77 -6.54
CA VAL A 11 40.29 11.69 -6.02
C VAL A 11 38.84 12.12 -6.27
N LEU A 12 38.18 11.53 -7.27
CA LEU A 12 36.73 11.63 -7.41
C LEU A 12 36.09 10.76 -6.32
N ILE A 13 35.59 11.39 -5.27
CA ILE A 13 34.65 10.77 -4.34
C ILE A 13 33.30 10.73 -5.06
N LEU A 14 32.93 9.56 -5.61
CA LEU A 14 31.55 9.30 -5.98
C LEU A 14 30.72 9.24 -4.69
N ALA A 15 30.16 10.38 -4.31
CA ALA A 15 29.03 10.41 -3.39
C ALA A 15 27.84 9.80 -4.16
N GLY A 16 27.64 8.49 -3.99
CA GLY A 16 26.40 7.86 -4.40
C GLY A 16 25.27 8.52 -3.62
N MET A 17 24.44 9.32 -4.30
CA MET A 17 23.16 9.72 -3.74
C MET A 17 22.35 8.45 -3.54
N VAL A 18 22.30 7.96 -2.30
CA VAL A 18 21.30 6.96 -1.89
C VAL A 18 19.97 7.72 -1.89
N CYS A 19 19.32 7.80 -3.05
CA CYS A 19 17.93 8.21 -3.10
C CYS A 19 17.13 7.17 -2.30
N ALA A 20 16.31 7.62 -1.36
CA ALA A 20 15.29 6.76 -0.80
C ALA A 20 14.42 6.25 -1.95
N GLU A 21 14.17 4.95 -2.01
CA GLU A 21 13.34 4.32 -3.03
C GLU A 21 11.89 4.85 -2.98
N ALA A 22 11.11 4.58 -4.02
CA ALA A 22 9.73 5.08 -4.10
C ALA A 22 8.83 4.57 -2.96
N PRO A 23 7.87 5.39 -2.44
CA PRO A 23 6.86 4.88 -1.52
C PRO A 23 6.02 3.80 -2.20
N ALA A 24 5.60 2.81 -1.43
CA ALA A 24 4.93 1.64 -1.98
C ALA A 24 3.88 1.06 -1.03
N GLY A 25 2.98 0.27 -1.59
CA GLY A 25 1.90 -0.36 -0.84
C GLY A 25 1.31 -1.59 -1.51
N MET A 26 0.38 -2.21 -0.79
CA MET A 26 -0.28 -3.44 -1.19
C MET A 26 -1.80 -3.33 -1.04
N VAL A 27 -2.50 -3.83 -2.06
CA VAL A 27 -3.93 -4.14 -1.99
C VAL A 27 -4.05 -5.63 -1.75
N LEU A 28 -4.40 -6.00 -0.51
CA LEU A 28 -4.67 -7.40 -0.18
C LEU A 28 -6.12 -7.70 -0.55
N TYR A 29 -6.34 -8.78 -1.31
CA TYR A 29 -7.67 -9.15 -1.76
C TYR A 29 -7.92 -10.65 -1.68
N PHE A 30 -9.20 -11.04 -1.62
CA PHE A 30 -9.62 -12.41 -1.92
C PHE A 30 -10.81 -12.38 -2.87
N GLU A 31 -11.08 -13.52 -3.52
CA GLU A 31 -12.22 -13.70 -4.41
C GLU A 31 -13.21 -14.67 -3.75
N SER A 32 -14.50 -14.38 -3.87
CA SER A 32 -15.57 -15.28 -3.44
C SER A 32 -16.76 -15.17 -4.38
N GLY A 33 -17.02 -16.23 -5.14
CA GLY A 33 -17.96 -16.17 -6.27
C GLY A 33 -17.45 -15.18 -7.33
N ASP A 34 -18.35 -14.34 -7.84
CA ASP A 34 -18.03 -13.33 -8.86
C ASP A 34 -17.58 -11.99 -8.25
N GLU A 35 -17.28 -11.96 -6.95
CA GLU A 35 -16.91 -10.73 -6.23
C GLU A 35 -15.47 -10.79 -5.71
N VAL A 36 -14.82 -9.63 -5.72
CA VAL A 36 -13.50 -9.40 -5.14
C VAL A 36 -13.67 -8.58 -3.88
N TYR A 37 -13.03 -8.99 -2.79
CA TYR A 37 -13.05 -8.26 -1.53
C TYR A 37 -11.67 -7.73 -1.20
N LEU A 38 -11.58 -6.45 -0.88
CA LEU A 38 -10.35 -5.75 -0.54
C LEU A 38 -10.25 -5.57 0.97
N LEU A 39 -9.12 -5.95 1.57
CA LEU A 39 -8.89 -5.65 2.98
C LEU A 39 -8.48 -4.20 3.10
N LEU A 40 -9.36 -3.39 3.67
CA LEU A 40 -9.11 -2.00 3.97
C LEU A 40 -9.08 -1.77 5.46
N ALA A 41 -8.35 -0.73 5.86
CA ALA A 41 -8.29 -0.30 7.23
C ALA A 41 -8.43 1.21 7.38
N GLU A 42 -9.13 1.59 8.44
CA GLU A 42 -9.26 2.97 8.90
C GLU A 42 -7.92 3.45 9.46
N HIS A 43 -7.50 4.67 9.08
CA HIS A 43 -6.33 5.30 9.70
C HIS A 43 -6.61 5.72 11.14
N ALA A 44 -5.81 5.22 12.08
CA ALA A 44 -5.96 5.54 13.49
C ALA A 44 -5.68 7.03 13.77
N GLY A 45 -6.53 7.65 14.61
CA GLY A 45 -6.36 9.04 15.04
C GLY A 45 -6.39 10.07 13.91
N SER A 46 -6.98 9.73 12.76
CA SER A 46 -6.93 10.55 11.56
C SER A 46 -8.27 10.60 10.83
N GLN A 47 -8.49 11.69 10.08
CA GLN A 47 -9.65 11.85 9.20
C GLN A 47 -9.34 11.48 7.74
N ARG A 48 -8.21 10.79 7.49
CA ARG A 48 -7.83 10.33 6.15
C ARG A 48 -8.84 9.38 5.53
N GLY A 49 -9.50 8.54 6.34
CA GLY A 49 -10.45 7.53 5.89
C GLY A 49 -9.82 6.14 5.75
N TRP A 50 -10.50 5.29 4.99
CA TRP A 50 -10.17 3.88 4.79
C TRP A 50 -9.30 3.67 3.54
N ALA A 51 -8.30 2.79 3.63
CA ALA A 51 -7.41 2.48 2.52
C ALA A 51 -6.79 1.08 2.66
N GLY A 52 -6.14 0.62 1.59
CA GLY A 52 -5.15 -0.46 1.69
C GLY A 52 -3.87 0.02 2.37
N PHE A 53 -2.84 -0.82 2.33
CA PHE A 53 -1.63 -0.63 3.13
C PHE A 53 -0.51 0.03 2.32
N GLY A 54 0.30 0.90 2.94
CA GLY A 54 1.43 1.49 2.23
C GLY A 54 1.98 2.77 2.85
N GLY A 55 3.22 3.08 2.50
CA GLY A 55 3.97 4.18 3.09
C GLY A 55 5.34 4.39 2.43
N GLY A 56 6.17 5.19 3.10
CA GLY A 56 7.54 5.46 2.66
C GLY A 56 8.50 4.30 2.98
N PRO A 57 9.64 4.23 2.27
CA PRO A 57 10.65 3.19 2.48
C PRO A 57 11.45 3.40 3.76
N ARG A 58 12.09 2.33 4.22
CA ARG A 58 13.27 2.42 5.09
C ARG A 58 14.56 2.46 4.28
N ALA A 59 15.64 2.92 4.89
CA ALA A 59 16.94 3.00 4.23
C ALA A 59 17.39 1.62 3.71
N GLY A 60 17.62 1.52 2.40
CA GLY A 60 18.09 0.30 1.75
C GLY A 60 16.99 -0.67 1.30
N GLU A 61 15.71 -0.39 1.56
CA GLU A 61 14.60 -1.18 1.01
C GLU A 61 14.39 -0.88 -0.47
N SER A 62 14.20 -1.93 -1.26
CA SER A 62 13.59 -1.84 -2.59
C SER A 62 12.10 -1.53 -2.49
N VAL A 63 11.51 -1.07 -3.60
CA VAL A 63 10.06 -0.78 -3.71
C VAL A 63 9.19 -1.97 -3.30
N ALA A 64 9.58 -3.20 -3.66
CA ALA A 64 8.85 -4.42 -3.28
C ALA A 64 8.97 -4.72 -1.78
N GLU A 65 10.16 -4.52 -1.20
CA GLU A 65 10.39 -4.69 0.24
C GLU A 65 9.58 -3.67 1.04
N THR A 66 9.55 -2.40 0.62
CA THR A 66 8.73 -1.35 1.25
C THR A 66 7.24 -1.72 1.20
N ALA A 67 6.73 -2.21 0.07
CA ALA A 67 5.33 -2.63 -0.01
C ALA A 67 5.01 -3.78 0.95
N ALA A 68 5.87 -4.81 0.99
CA ALA A 68 5.68 -5.98 1.86
C ALA A 68 5.84 -5.63 3.34
N HIS A 69 6.79 -4.75 3.65
CA HIS A 69 7.02 -4.24 5.00
C HIS A 69 5.82 -3.43 5.51
N LYS A 70 5.32 -2.48 4.72
CA LYS A 70 4.13 -1.69 5.10
C LYS A 70 2.88 -2.56 5.18
N GLY A 71 2.74 -3.55 4.30
CA GLY A 71 1.67 -4.56 4.38
C GLY A 71 1.70 -5.36 5.67
N GLU A 72 2.89 -5.77 6.13
CA GLU A 72 3.07 -6.44 7.42
C GLU A 72 2.72 -5.52 8.59
N GLU A 73 3.29 -4.32 8.64
CA GLU A 73 3.06 -3.38 9.76
C GLU A 73 1.58 -3.03 9.89
N GLU A 74 0.98 -2.55 8.82
CA GLU A 74 -0.37 -2.02 8.85
C GLU A 74 -1.44 -3.12 8.91
N SER A 75 -1.07 -4.38 8.71
CA SER A 75 -1.90 -5.56 9.04
C SER A 75 -1.60 -6.14 10.42
N ARG A 76 -0.91 -5.38 11.29
CA ARG A 76 -0.55 -5.78 12.66
C ARG A 76 0.34 -7.01 12.73
N GLY A 77 1.08 -7.28 11.66
CA GLY A 77 1.91 -8.47 11.48
C GLY A 77 1.12 -9.75 11.21
N TYR A 78 -0.18 -9.67 10.89
CA TYR A 78 -0.99 -10.83 10.54
C TYR A 78 -0.49 -11.46 9.24
N PHE A 79 -0.32 -10.65 8.20
CA PHE A 79 0.33 -11.08 6.96
C PHE A 79 1.83 -10.84 7.06
N LYS A 80 2.63 -11.91 6.95
CA LYS A 80 4.08 -11.83 7.13
C LYS A 80 4.75 -11.22 5.92
N ARG A 81 5.75 -10.36 6.16
CA ARG A 81 6.51 -9.72 5.09
C ARG A 81 7.13 -10.70 4.11
N ALA A 82 7.70 -11.79 4.62
CA ALA A 82 8.34 -12.81 3.78
C ALA A 82 7.34 -13.44 2.80
N ASP A 83 6.13 -13.74 3.26
CA ASP A 83 5.07 -14.31 2.43
C ASP A 83 4.56 -13.28 1.41
N LEU A 84 4.32 -12.04 1.85
CA LEU A 84 3.92 -10.93 0.99
C LEU A 84 4.93 -10.68 -0.13
N LEU A 85 6.22 -10.63 0.20
CA LEU A 85 7.31 -10.44 -0.76
C LEU A 85 7.40 -11.60 -1.75
N ALA A 86 7.27 -12.84 -1.27
CA ALA A 86 7.27 -14.02 -2.14
C ALA A 86 6.09 -14.02 -3.13
N MET A 87 4.93 -13.54 -2.72
CA MET A 87 3.72 -13.45 -3.56
C MET A 87 3.83 -12.40 -4.67
N ILE A 88 4.67 -11.37 -4.51
CA ILE A 88 4.85 -10.30 -5.52
C ILE A 88 6.15 -10.38 -6.31
N LYS A 89 6.96 -11.44 -6.12
CA LYS A 89 8.31 -11.56 -6.67
C LYS A 89 8.42 -11.31 -8.19
N ASP A 90 7.38 -11.69 -8.95
CA ASP A 90 7.32 -11.57 -10.42
C ASP A 90 6.33 -10.49 -10.86
N GLN A 91 5.76 -9.72 -9.93
CA GLN A 91 4.77 -8.70 -10.21
C GLN A 91 5.48 -7.36 -10.49
N SER A 92 5.11 -6.69 -11.58
CA SER A 92 5.47 -5.28 -11.75
C SER A 92 4.43 -4.42 -11.04
N PRO A 93 4.83 -3.44 -10.21
CA PRO A 93 3.87 -2.58 -9.54
C PRO A 93 3.18 -1.64 -10.52
N ILE A 94 1.98 -1.21 -10.15
CA ILE A 94 1.28 -0.12 -10.83
C ILE A 94 1.74 1.20 -10.22
N MET A 95 2.24 2.10 -11.05
CA MET A 95 2.72 3.42 -10.62
C MET A 95 1.63 4.49 -10.76
N ASP A 96 1.41 5.26 -9.69
CA ASP A 96 0.69 6.54 -9.72
C ASP A 96 1.61 7.65 -9.16
N GLY A 97 2.19 8.45 -10.06
CA GLY A 97 3.34 9.29 -9.72
C GLY A 97 4.49 8.43 -9.20
N ASP A 98 4.98 8.76 -8.01
CA ASP A 98 6.07 8.03 -7.36
C ASP A 98 5.57 6.87 -6.47
N PHE A 99 4.26 6.65 -6.35
CA PHE A 99 3.73 5.58 -5.50
C PHE A 99 3.53 4.27 -6.27
N ALA A 100 4.11 3.18 -5.77
CA ALA A 100 4.00 1.84 -6.34
C ALA A 100 2.94 0.99 -5.63
N SER A 101 1.99 0.42 -6.39
CA SER A 101 0.94 -0.45 -5.84
C SER A 101 1.10 -1.89 -6.34
N TYR A 102 1.17 -2.83 -5.39
CA TYR A 102 1.09 -4.28 -5.65
C TYR A 102 -0.28 -4.83 -5.27
N PHE A 103 -0.68 -5.94 -5.90
CA PHE A 103 -1.97 -6.59 -5.66
C PHE A 103 -1.76 -8.03 -5.27
N VAL A 104 -2.14 -8.38 -4.04
CA VAL A 104 -1.82 -9.67 -3.44
C VAL A 104 -3.10 -10.44 -3.12
N LYS A 105 -3.28 -11.58 -3.78
CA LYS A 105 -4.36 -12.51 -3.44
C LYS A 105 -3.99 -13.25 -2.17
N VAL A 106 -4.80 -13.14 -1.13
CA VAL A 106 -4.58 -13.79 0.16
C VAL A 106 -5.74 -14.74 0.48
N ASN A 107 -5.49 -15.69 1.39
CA ASN A 107 -6.58 -16.46 1.98
C ASN A 107 -7.48 -15.54 2.81
N PHE A 108 -8.79 -15.81 2.77
CA PHE A 108 -9.73 -15.09 3.62
C PHE A 108 -9.36 -15.28 5.11
N ALA A 109 -9.34 -14.17 5.82
CA ALA A 109 -9.23 -14.12 7.28
C ALA A 109 -10.32 -13.21 7.81
N PRO A 110 -11.06 -13.56 8.88
CA PRO A 110 -12.01 -12.63 9.49
C PRO A 110 -11.30 -11.32 9.87
N ALA A 111 -11.86 -10.17 9.50
CA ALA A 111 -11.25 -8.88 9.83
C ALA A 111 -10.97 -8.68 11.34
N PRO A 112 -11.81 -9.18 12.27
CA PRO A 112 -11.47 -9.19 13.70
C PRO A 112 -10.21 -9.96 14.04
N ALA A 113 -9.87 -11.03 13.30
CA ALA A 113 -8.64 -11.79 13.54
C ALA A 113 -7.38 -10.98 13.16
N VAL A 114 -7.45 -10.18 12.09
CA VAL A 114 -6.38 -9.24 11.73
C VAL A 114 -6.28 -8.15 12.78
N MET A 115 -7.41 -7.51 13.12
CA MET A 115 -7.50 -6.42 14.10
C MET A 115 -7.01 -6.81 15.50
N GLN A 116 -7.22 -8.05 15.93
CA GLN A 116 -6.84 -8.55 17.25
C GLN A 116 -5.48 -9.27 17.25
N HIS A 117 -4.80 -9.35 16.10
CA HIS A 117 -3.49 -9.96 16.03
C HIS A 117 -2.52 -9.20 16.96
N ALA A 118 -1.75 -9.97 17.73
CA ALA A 118 -0.73 -9.44 18.62
C ALA A 118 0.38 -8.82 17.77
N VAL A 119 0.69 -7.55 18.03
CA VAL A 119 1.74 -6.87 17.28
C VAL A 119 3.10 -7.53 17.60
N PRO A 120 3.97 -7.77 16.60
CA PRO A 120 5.27 -8.40 16.82
C PRO A 120 6.23 -7.55 17.65
N GLU A 121 6.07 -6.22 17.57
CA GLU A 121 6.93 -5.23 18.20
C GLU A 121 6.07 -4.15 18.83
N ASP A 122 6.48 -3.64 20.00
CA ASP A 122 5.80 -2.55 20.70
C ASP A 122 6.25 -1.20 20.11
N ASN A 123 5.71 -0.86 18.94
CA ASN A 123 5.89 0.43 18.30
C ASN A 123 4.64 0.87 17.53
N ASP A 124 4.56 2.18 17.26
CA ASP A 124 3.38 2.79 16.63
C ASP A 124 3.15 2.36 15.18
N ALA A 125 4.17 1.78 14.51
CA ALA A 125 4.06 1.43 13.10
C ALA A 125 3.00 0.35 12.85
N TYR A 126 2.83 -0.58 13.81
CA TYR A 126 1.78 -1.60 13.77
C TYR A 126 0.39 -1.08 14.21
N LEU A 127 0.32 0.17 14.67
CA LEU A 127 -0.89 0.80 15.21
C LEU A 127 -1.41 1.96 14.35
N GLU A 128 -0.81 2.19 13.17
CA GLU A 128 -1.26 3.21 12.18
C GLU A 128 -2.69 2.96 11.66
N ARG A 129 -3.20 1.73 11.84
CA ARG A 129 -4.52 1.27 11.44
C ARG A 129 -5.34 0.82 12.66
N SER A 130 -6.57 1.29 12.78
CA SER A 130 -7.45 1.02 13.93
C SER A 130 -8.44 -0.12 13.65
N THR A 131 -9.13 -0.02 12.52
CA THR A 131 -10.32 -0.83 12.23
C THR A 131 -10.19 -1.45 10.85
N PHE A 132 -10.57 -2.73 10.68
CA PHE A 132 -10.38 -3.48 9.44
C PHE A 132 -11.71 -4.00 8.89
N ALA A 133 -11.84 -4.04 7.56
CA ALA A 133 -13.02 -4.57 6.88
C ALA A 133 -12.66 -5.12 5.50
N TRP A 134 -13.37 -6.17 5.09
CA TRP A 134 -13.37 -6.63 3.71
C TRP A 134 -14.45 -5.88 2.94
N ILE A 135 -14.03 -4.96 2.08
CA ILE A 135 -14.94 -4.13 1.29
C ILE A 135 -15.03 -4.73 -0.11
N PRO A 136 -16.24 -5.03 -0.63
CA PRO A 136 -16.38 -5.56 -1.97
C PRO A 136 -15.91 -4.53 -2.99
N TYR A 137 -15.22 -4.98 -4.04
CA TYR A 137 -14.70 -4.12 -5.09
C TYR A 137 -15.84 -3.41 -5.82
N SER A 138 -17.00 -4.04 -5.94
CA SER A 138 -18.23 -3.39 -6.44
C SER A 138 -18.64 -2.13 -5.67
N ALA A 139 -18.28 -1.99 -4.39
CA ALA A 139 -18.49 -0.75 -3.64
C ALA A 139 -17.45 0.34 -3.97
N VAL A 140 -16.30 -0.03 -4.53
CA VAL A 140 -15.25 0.90 -4.97
C VAL A 140 -15.51 1.39 -6.39
N VAL A 141 -15.97 0.52 -7.29
CA VAL A 141 -16.19 0.78 -8.73
C VAL A 141 -16.92 2.10 -9.03
N PRO A 142 -18.02 2.47 -8.35
CA PRO A 142 -18.73 3.72 -8.62
C PRO A 142 -17.88 4.98 -8.49
N HIS A 143 -16.76 4.91 -7.76
CA HIS A 143 -15.86 6.03 -7.55
C HIS A 143 -14.74 6.13 -8.60
N LEU A 144 -14.51 5.08 -9.40
CA LEU A 144 -13.33 5.00 -10.27
C LEU A 144 -13.56 5.59 -11.68
N GLY A 145 -14.81 5.90 -12.05
CA GLY A 145 -15.17 6.31 -13.42
C GLY A 145 -14.86 7.77 -13.79
N GLN A 146 -14.44 8.61 -12.84
CA GLN A 146 -14.09 10.01 -13.06
C GLN A 146 -12.89 10.39 -12.19
N PRO A 147 -12.01 11.32 -12.60
CA PRO A 147 -10.85 11.73 -11.80
C PRO A 147 -11.20 11.97 -10.33
N ILE A 148 -10.42 11.40 -9.41
CA ILE A 148 -10.72 11.48 -7.97
C ILE A 148 -10.58 12.91 -7.46
N ASP A 149 -11.70 13.50 -7.05
CA ASP A 149 -11.68 14.76 -6.29
C ASP A 149 -11.14 14.51 -4.88
N ARG A 150 -9.92 14.98 -4.62
CA ARG A 150 -9.21 14.82 -3.34
C ARG A 150 -9.81 15.64 -2.19
N LYS A 151 -10.71 16.59 -2.47
CA LYS A 151 -11.41 17.39 -1.46
C LYS A 151 -12.75 16.79 -1.04
N LYS A 152 -13.26 15.82 -1.79
CA LYS A 152 -14.53 15.16 -1.53
C LYS A 152 -14.33 13.92 -0.65
N LYS A 153 -15.28 13.69 0.26
CA LYS A 153 -15.42 12.41 0.96
C LYS A 153 -16.11 11.41 0.02
N HIS A 154 -15.38 10.35 -0.35
CA HIS A 154 -15.89 9.25 -1.18
C HIS A 154 -16.47 8.19 -0.27
N MET A 155 -17.77 8.30 -0.02
CA MET A 155 -18.46 7.56 1.04
C MET A 155 -18.46 6.06 0.77
N ILE A 156 -18.25 5.28 1.83
CA ILE A 156 -18.41 3.84 1.86
C ILE A 156 -19.80 3.55 2.42
N ASP A 157 -20.53 2.60 1.85
CA ASP A 157 -21.79 2.14 2.45
C ASP A 157 -21.53 1.61 3.86
N ALA A 158 -22.29 2.11 4.84
CA ALA A 158 -22.15 1.74 6.24
C ALA A 158 -22.39 0.24 6.47
N ALA A 159 -23.08 -0.45 5.57
CA ALA A 159 -23.26 -1.90 5.63
C ALA A 159 -21.94 -2.69 5.53
N TYR A 160 -20.89 -2.09 4.96
CA TYR A 160 -19.57 -2.70 4.83
C TYR A 160 -18.60 -2.32 5.96
N LEU A 161 -19.01 -1.41 6.85
CA LEU A 161 -18.16 -0.91 7.91
C LEU A 161 -18.55 -1.52 9.26
N PRO A 162 -17.59 -1.94 10.10
CA PRO A 162 -17.88 -2.37 11.45
C PRO A 162 -18.44 -1.22 12.29
N ALA A 163 -19.28 -1.56 13.27
CA ALA A 163 -19.80 -0.60 14.22
C ALA A 163 -18.66 0.08 15.00
N GLY A 164 -18.75 1.40 15.16
CA GLY A 164 -17.74 2.20 15.87
C GLY A 164 -16.62 2.76 14.98
N SER A 165 -16.66 2.55 13.67
CA SER A 165 -15.75 3.21 12.71
C SER A 165 -15.83 4.74 12.85
N GLU A 166 -14.68 5.43 12.92
CA GLU A 166 -14.62 6.90 13.10
C GLU A 166 -14.91 7.68 11.82
N THR A 167 -14.67 7.04 10.68
CA THR A 167 -14.79 7.57 9.33
C THR A 167 -15.56 6.59 8.46
N GLN A 168 -16.13 7.12 7.38
CA GLN A 168 -17.01 6.36 6.48
C GLN A 168 -16.75 6.72 5.01
N TRP A 169 -15.48 7.00 4.69
CA TRP A 169 -15.06 7.34 3.34
C TRP A 169 -13.72 6.70 3.01
N PHE A 170 -13.50 6.40 1.74
CA PHE A 170 -12.19 6.02 1.21
C PHE A 170 -11.22 7.20 1.32
N TRP A 171 -9.96 6.89 1.58
CA TRP A 171 -8.88 7.87 1.48
C TRP A 171 -8.69 8.25 0.00
N PRO A 172 -8.83 9.53 -0.39
CA PRO A 172 -8.83 9.90 -1.80
C PRO A 172 -7.52 9.63 -2.55
N ILE A 173 -6.37 9.59 -1.85
CA ILE A 173 -5.08 9.24 -2.47
C ILE A 173 -5.08 7.76 -2.87
N TRP A 174 -5.44 6.87 -1.94
CA TRP A 174 -5.56 5.44 -2.23
C TRP A 174 -6.58 5.15 -3.34
N LEU A 175 -7.70 5.88 -3.33
CA LEU A 175 -8.71 5.75 -4.38
C LEU A 175 -8.19 6.19 -5.75
N GLY A 176 -7.29 7.18 -5.80
CA GLY A 176 -6.55 7.58 -7.00
C GLY A 176 -5.68 6.45 -7.55
N ASN A 177 -4.93 5.78 -6.67
CA ASN A 177 -4.12 4.61 -7.05
C ASN A 177 -5.00 3.48 -7.63
N MET A 178 -6.16 3.21 -7.01
CA MET A 178 -7.12 2.22 -7.52
C MET A 178 -7.72 2.62 -8.87
N GLN A 179 -8.04 3.90 -9.06
CA GLN A 179 -8.51 4.41 -10.35
C GLN A 179 -7.44 4.25 -11.43
N LYS A 180 -6.18 4.57 -11.11
CA LYS A 180 -5.06 4.42 -12.04
C LYS A 180 -4.92 2.96 -12.48
N ALA A 181 -4.98 2.03 -11.52
CA ALA A 181 -4.92 0.60 -11.78
C ALA A 181 -6.09 0.09 -12.64
N ALA A 182 -7.31 0.49 -12.31
CA ALA A 182 -8.51 0.14 -13.07
C ALA A 182 -8.48 0.69 -14.51
N SER A 183 -8.08 1.95 -14.67
CA SER A 183 -8.02 2.61 -15.99
C SER A 183 -6.93 2.02 -16.89
N ALA A 184 -5.88 1.45 -16.30
CA ALA A 184 -4.82 0.76 -17.03
C ALA A 184 -5.20 -0.69 -17.42
N GLY A 185 -6.34 -1.21 -16.95
CA GLY A 185 -6.69 -2.63 -17.10
C GLY A 185 -5.71 -3.56 -16.36
N SER A 186 -5.08 -3.05 -15.31
CA SER A 186 -3.98 -3.71 -14.60
C SER A 186 -4.44 -4.41 -13.31
N LEU A 187 -5.74 -4.40 -12.99
CA LEU A 187 -6.26 -5.13 -11.84
C LEU A 187 -6.25 -6.63 -12.11
N PRO A 188 -5.69 -7.48 -11.23
CA PRO A 188 -5.53 -8.91 -11.49
C PRO A 188 -6.84 -9.65 -11.81
N TRP A 189 -7.94 -9.22 -11.20
CA TRP A 189 -9.27 -9.81 -11.41
C TRP A 189 -9.97 -9.32 -12.68
N GLN A 190 -9.45 -8.30 -13.37
CA GLN A 190 -9.94 -7.88 -14.69
C GLN A 190 -9.23 -8.61 -15.83
N GLN A 191 -8.13 -9.32 -15.53
CA GLN A 191 -7.28 -9.99 -16.51
C GLN A 191 -7.57 -11.49 -16.64
N GLN A 192 -8.66 -11.98 -16.04
CA GLN A 192 -9.07 -13.37 -16.21
C GLN A 192 -9.90 -13.55 -17.49
N PRO A 193 -9.65 -14.61 -18.28
CA PRO A 193 -10.35 -14.89 -19.53
C PRO A 193 -11.82 -15.26 -19.34
#